data_AF-A0A1F8L6J3-F1
#
_entry.id   AF-A0A1F8L6J3-F1
#
_cell.length_a   1.000
_cell.length_b   1.000
_cell.length_c   1.000
_cell.angle_alpha   90.00
_cell.angle_beta   90.00
_cell.angle_gamma   90.00
#
_symmetry.space_group_name_H-M   'P 1'
#
loop_
_entity.id
_entity.type
_entity.pdbx_description
1 polymer ?
#
loop_
_entity_poly.entity_id
_entity_poly.type
_entity_poly.pdbx_seq_one_letter_code
_entity_poly.pdbx_strand_id
1 'polypeptide(L)'
;MLMDFILTPPVAFLLYIPLVFALAGFGKALAGPAKSSDVKESPYTGGEEQASSHSTPGYRPFFLIAFFFAILHLGTLVVGLGDFSIRVLPYLGGLALAMIILLLG
;
A
#
# COMPACT_ATOMS: atom_id res chain seq x y z
N MET A 1 21.33 14.28 18.84
CA MET A 1 21.14 15.54 18.08
C MET A 1 21.12 15.27 16.58
N LEU A 2 22.25 14.95 15.92
CA LEU A 2 22.27 14.71 14.46
C LEU A 2 21.51 13.43 14.06
N MET A 3 21.73 12.33 14.79
CA MET A 3 21.05 11.05 14.52
C MET A 3 19.52 11.19 14.66
N ASP A 4 19.07 11.88 15.70
CA ASP A 4 17.64 12.13 15.94
C ASP A 4 17.01 12.96 14.83
N PHE A 5 17.76 13.90 14.26
CA PHE A 5 17.31 14.73 13.13
C PHE A 5 17.21 13.92 11.83
N ILE A 6 18.23 13.12 11.52
CA ILE A 6 18.26 12.26 10.31
C ILE A 6 17.15 11.22 10.32
N LEU A 7 16.81 10.69 11.50
CA LEU A 7 15.78 9.67 11.68
C LEU A 7 14.36 10.25 11.74
N THR A 8 14.17 11.57 11.63
CA THR A 8 12.82 12.13 11.51
C THR A 8 12.19 11.71 10.17
N PRO A 9 10.88 11.39 10.12
CA PRO A 9 10.25 10.87 8.91
C PRO A 9 10.46 11.72 7.65
N PRO A 10 10.34 13.07 7.69
CA PRO A 10 10.56 13.89 6.50
C PRO A 10 12.01 13.84 6.00
N VAL A 11 12.98 13.89 6.91
CA VAL A 11 14.40 13.89 6.56
C VAL A 11 14.82 12.52 6.05
N ALA A 12 14.42 11.44 6.72
CA ALA A 12 14.67 10.08 6.28
C ALA A 12 14.09 9.85 4.87
N PHE A 13 12.85 10.26 4.61
CA PHE A 13 12.24 10.15 3.29
C PHE A 13 13.06 10.87 2.20
N LEU A 14 13.46 12.11 2.45
CA LEU A 14 14.29 12.88 1.52
C LEU A 14 15.66 12.25 1.27
N LEU A 15 16.23 11.56 2.25
CA LEU A 15 17.48 10.81 2.09
C LEU A 15 17.29 9.51 1.30
N TYR A 16 16.13 8.86 1.39
CA TYR A 16 15.84 7.66 0.61
C TYR A 16 15.63 7.95 -0.88
N ILE A 17 15.15 9.15 -1.25
CA ILE A 17 14.98 9.54 -2.66
C ILE A 17 16.27 9.38 -3.49
N PRO A 18 17.40 10.04 -3.14
CA PRO A 18 18.64 9.90 -3.91
C PRO A 18 19.17 8.47 -3.87
N LEU A 19 18.97 7.74 -2.77
CA LEU A 19 19.34 6.33 -2.70
C LEU A 19 18.57 5.48 -3.73
N VAL A 20 17.25 5.66 -3.84
CA VAL A 20 16.43 4.96 -4.84
C VAL A 20 16.87 5.31 -6.25
N PHE A 21 17.16 6.59 -6.54
CA PHE A 21 17.69 6.99 -7.84
C PHE A 21 19.06 6.37 -8.14
N ALA A 22 19.94 6.30 -7.13
CA ALA A 22 21.25 5.66 -7.28
C ALA A 22 21.10 4.16 -7.59
N LEU A 23 20.22 3.45 -6.89
CA LEU A 23 19.95 2.04 -7.13
C LEU A 23 19.30 1.81 -8.50
N ALA A 24 18.33 2.63 -8.90
CA ALA A 24 17.71 2.55 -10.21
C ALA A 24 18.71 2.82 -11.35
N GLY A 25 19.56 3.84 -11.18
CA GLY A 25 20.63 4.17 -12.11
C GLY A 25 21.67 3.05 -12.21
N PHE A 26 22.07 2.48 -11.08
CA PHE A 26 22.99 1.35 -11.02
C PHE A 26 22.41 0.11 -11.71
N GLY A 27 21.15 -0.23 -11.43
CA GLY A 27 20.44 -1.32 -12.12
C GLY A 27 20.34 -1.09 -13.63
N LYS A 28 20.08 0.15 -14.06
CA LYS A 28 20.06 0.53 -15.48
C LYS A 28 21.44 0.43 -16.13
N ALA A 29 22.51 0.79 -15.42
CA ALA A 29 23.88 0.67 -15.92
C ALA A 29 24.33 -0.78 -16.10
N LEU A 30 23.83 -1.68 -15.27
CA LEU A 30 24.04 -3.13 -15.38
C LEU A 30 23.17 -3.79 -16.46
N ALA A 31 22.08 -3.15 -16.87
CA ALA A 31 21.18 -3.69 -17.87
C ALA A 31 21.81 -3.68 -19.27
N GLY A 32 21.58 -4.75 -20.04
CA GLY A 32 21.99 -4.80 -21.45
C GLY A 32 21.21 -3.82 -22.33
N PRO A 33 21.62 -3.64 -23.60
CA PRO A 33 20.95 -2.72 -24.53
C PRO A 33 19.46 -3.02 -24.67
N ALA A 34 18.62 -2.02 -24.43
CA ALA A 34 17.18 -2.13 -24.65
C ALA A 34 16.87 -2.02 -26.15
N LYS A 35 16.18 -3.03 -26.69
CA LYS A 35 15.53 -2.94 -28.00
C LYS A 35 14.03 -2.82 -27.77
N SER A 36 13.50 -1.61 -27.95
CA SER A 36 12.05 -1.36 -27.91
C SER A 36 11.37 -2.04 -29.10
N SER A 37 10.18 -2.55 -28.85
CA SER A 37 9.29 -3.16 -29.82
C SER A 37 7.92 -3.25 -29.19
N ASP A 38 6.86 -3.01 -29.96
CA ASP A 38 5.47 -3.00 -29.47
C ASP A 38 5.13 -4.25 -28.64
N VAL A 39 5.62 -5.42 -29.06
CA VAL A 39 5.40 -6.70 -28.36
C VAL A 39 6.04 -6.73 -26.96
N LYS A 40 7.19 -6.10 -26.76
CA LYS A 40 7.88 -6.06 -25.44
C LYS A 40 7.26 -5.04 -24.49
N GLU A 41 6.54 -4.06 -25.03
CA GLU A 41 5.85 -3.04 -24.27
C GLU A 41 4.38 -3.42 -24.00
N SER A 42 3.86 -4.41 -24.73
CA SER A 42 2.55 -5.00 -24.46
C SER A 42 2.52 -5.84 -23.17
N PRO A 43 1.39 -5.87 -22.43
CA PRO A 43 1.24 -6.76 -21.27
C PRO A 43 1.41 -8.23 -21.63
N TYR A 44 2.13 -8.98 -20.79
CA TYR A 44 2.28 -10.42 -21.01
C TYR A 44 0.99 -11.17 -20.66
N THR A 45 0.31 -11.66 -21.69
CA THR A 45 -0.96 -12.42 -21.64
C THR A 45 -0.76 -13.93 -21.87
N GLY A 46 0.46 -14.43 -21.67
CA GLY A 46 0.78 -15.84 -21.93
C GLY A 46 0.92 -16.22 -23.41
N GLY A 47 1.06 -15.23 -24.30
CA GLY A 47 1.16 -15.43 -25.76
C GLY A 47 -0.15 -15.24 -26.53
N GLU A 48 -1.25 -14.96 -25.83
CA GLU A 48 -2.56 -14.70 -26.42
C GLU A 48 -2.75 -13.21 -26.76
N GLU A 49 -3.63 -12.91 -27.73
CA GLU A 49 -4.00 -11.51 -28.00
C GLU A 49 -4.72 -10.91 -26.78
N GLN A 50 -4.38 -9.67 -26.43
CA GLN A 50 -5.00 -8.99 -25.31
C GLN A 50 -6.49 -8.78 -25.58
N ALA A 51 -7.36 -9.25 -24.67
CA ALA A 51 -8.77 -8.91 -24.71
C ALA A 51 -8.94 -7.38 -24.63
N SER A 52 -9.61 -6.80 -25.62
CA SER A 52 -9.87 -5.35 -25.69
C SER A 52 -10.83 -4.83 -24.61
N SER A 53 -11.53 -5.75 -23.92
CA SER A 53 -12.36 -5.41 -22.78
C SER A 53 -11.56 -5.49 -21.48
N HIS A 54 -11.63 -4.42 -20.70
CA HIS A 54 -11.10 -4.39 -19.35
C HIS A 54 -11.94 -5.34 -18.48
N SER A 55 -11.63 -6.64 -18.49
CA SER A 55 -12.28 -7.61 -17.60
C SER A 55 -11.59 -7.57 -16.25
N THR A 56 -11.69 -6.45 -15.55
CA THR A 56 -11.34 -6.43 -14.14
C THR A 56 -12.37 -7.30 -13.42
N PRO A 57 -11.98 -8.44 -12.81
CA PRO A 57 -12.93 -9.27 -12.06
C PRO A 57 -13.61 -8.39 -11.01
N GLY A 58 -14.92 -8.57 -10.80
CA GLY A 58 -15.68 -7.72 -9.89
C GLY A 58 -15.06 -7.71 -8.49
N TYR A 59 -14.36 -6.62 -8.13
CA TYR A 59 -13.67 -6.45 -6.86
C TYR A 59 -14.60 -6.23 -5.66
N ARG A 60 -15.91 -6.48 -5.81
CA ARG A 60 -16.90 -6.19 -4.76
C ARG A 60 -16.61 -6.91 -3.43
N PRO A 61 -16.23 -8.21 -3.41
CA PRO A 61 -15.82 -8.86 -2.17
C PRO A 61 -14.50 -8.30 -1.61
N PHE A 62 -13.57 -7.92 -2.47
CA PHE A 62 -12.29 -7.32 -2.06
C PHE A 62 -12.48 -5.96 -1.40
N PHE A 63 -13.48 -5.19 -1.83
CA PHE A 63 -13.83 -3.91 -1.21
C PHE A 63 -14.17 -4.08 0.28
N LEU A 64 -14.99 -5.07 0.62
CA LEU A 64 -15.32 -5.37 2.03
C LEU A 64 -14.07 -5.72 2.85
N ILE A 65 -13.18 -6.52 2.27
CA ILE A 65 -11.90 -6.89 2.91
C ILE A 65 -11.03 -5.64 3.10
N ALA A 66 -10.94 -4.75 2.11
CA ALA A 66 -10.17 -3.52 2.22
C ALA A 66 -10.71 -2.60 3.33
N PHE A 67 -12.03 -2.45 3.45
CA PHE A 67 -12.65 -1.70 4.53
C PHE A 67 -12.37 -2.33 5.90
N PHE A 68 -12.42 -3.66 5.98
CA PHE A 68 -12.11 -4.37 7.22
C PHE A 68 -10.69 -4.04 7.69
N PHE A 69 -9.70 -4.10 6.80
CA PHE A 69 -8.32 -3.74 7.15
C PHE A 69 -8.15 -2.26 7.45
N ALA A 70 -8.86 -1.36 6.78
CA ALA A 70 -8.81 0.06 7.09
C ALA A 70 -9.35 0.37 8.50
N ILE A 71 -10.47 -0.26 8.89
CA ILE A 71 -11.07 -0.11 10.23
C ILE A 71 -10.19 -0.78 11.30
N LEU A 72 -9.67 -1.98 11.02
CA LEU A 72 -8.70 -2.65 11.90
C LEU A 72 -7.48 -1.76 12.15
N HIS A 73 -6.92 -1.19 11.09
CA HIS A 73 -5.78 -0.28 11.16
C HIS A 73 -6.09 0.95 12.02
N LEU A 74 -7.27 1.56 11.83
CA LEU A 74 -7.74 2.65 12.68
C LEU A 74 -7.86 2.22 14.15
N GLY A 75 -8.36 1.01 14.43
CA GLY A 75 -8.39 0.45 15.78
C GLY A 75 -7.02 0.27 16.40
N THR A 76 -6.03 -0.20 15.63
CA THR A 76 -4.64 -0.26 16.10
C THR A 76 -4.10 1.12 16.44
N LEU A 77 -4.41 2.16 15.64
CA LEU A 77 -4.00 3.53 15.96
C LEU A 77 -4.67 4.05 17.24
N VAL A 78 -5.97 3.82 17.42
CA VAL A 78 -6.72 4.23 18.61
C VAL A 78 -6.15 3.57 19.88
N VAL A 79 -5.82 2.27 19.82
CA VAL A 79 -5.22 1.56 20.96
C VAL A 79 -3.76 1.95 21.19
N GLY A 80 -2.98 2.12 20.11
CA GLY A 80 -1.54 2.35 20.19
C GLY A 80 -1.14 3.79 20.53
N LEU A 81 -1.95 4.77 20.14
CA LEU A 81 -1.69 6.20 20.38
C LEU A 81 -2.67 6.84 21.38
N GLY A 82 -3.79 6.18 21.69
CA GLY A 82 -4.81 6.73 22.58
C GLY A 82 -4.50 6.53 24.07
N ASP A 83 -5.06 7.41 24.90
CA ASP A 83 -5.04 7.24 26.35
C ASP A 83 -6.06 6.18 26.79
N PHE A 84 -5.67 5.32 27.75
CA PHE A 84 -6.55 4.36 28.38
C PHE A 84 -7.52 5.07 29.34
N SER A 85 -8.56 5.66 28.77
CA SER A 85 -9.65 6.35 29.47
C SER A 85 -10.99 5.79 29.06
N ILE A 86 -12.00 5.94 29.92
CA ILE A 86 -13.39 5.56 29.61
C ILE A 86 -13.92 6.23 28.33
N ARG A 87 -13.33 7.36 27.91
CA ARG A 87 -13.68 8.07 26.69
C ARG A 87 -13.34 7.30 25.41
N VAL A 88 -12.40 6.35 25.45
CA VAL A 88 -11.98 5.55 24.28
C VAL A 88 -12.96 4.41 23.99
N LEU A 89 -13.72 3.98 25.00
CA LEU A 89 -14.65 2.85 24.92
C LEU A 89 -15.69 2.95 23.78
N PRO A 90 -16.38 4.09 23.56
CA PRO A 90 -17.32 4.21 22.44
C PRO A 90 -16.63 4.06 21.08
N TYR A 91 -15.38 4.53 20.93
CA TYR A 91 -14.63 4.36 19.69
C TYR A 91 -14.26 2.90 19.46
N LEU A 92 -13.73 2.21 20.47
CA LEU A 92 -13.40 0.79 20.36
C LEU A 92 -14.65 -0.07 20.12
N GLY A 93 -15.75 0.24 20.80
CA GLY A 93 -17.03 -0.43 20.59
C GLY A 93 -17.58 -0.23 19.18
N GLY A 94 -17.53 1.00 18.65
CA GLY A 94 -17.92 1.31 17.28
C GLY A 94 -17.06 0.62 16.23
N LEU A 95 -15.73 0.58 16.43
CA LEU A 95 -14.80 -0.12 15.55
C LEU A 95 -15.04 -1.63 15.56
N ALA A 96 -15.21 -2.24 16.74
CA ALA A 96 -15.52 -3.66 16.86
C ALA A 96 -16.85 -4.01 16.19
N LEU A 97 -17.89 -3.18 16.38
CA LEU A 97 -19.18 -3.35 15.73
C LEU A 97 -19.06 -3.24 14.20
N ALA A 98 -18.35 -2.23 13.69
CA ALA A 98 -18.14 -2.05 12.27
C ALA A 98 -17.39 -3.24 11.64
N MET A 99 -16.40 -3.78 12.33
CA MET A 99 -15.69 -4.99 11.90
C MET A 99 -16.59 -6.22 11.88
N ILE A 100 -17.47 -6.39 12.87
CA ILE A 100 -18.45 -7.48 12.89
C ILE A 100 -19.40 -7.36 11.70
N ILE A 101 -19.91 -6.15 11.42
CA ILE A 101 -20.78 -5.91 10.27
C ILE A 101 -20.07 -6.29 8.96
N LEU A 102 -18.82 -5.85 8.77
CA LEU A 102 -18.05 -6.17 7.57
C LEU A 102 -17.74 -7.66 7.41
N LEU A 103 -17.60 -8.41 8.51
CA LEU A 103 -17.44 -9.87 8.47
C LEU A 103 -18.72 -10.60 8.09
N LEU A 104 -19.89 -10.06 8.44
CA LEU A 104 -21.19 -10.65 8.14
C LEU A 104 -21.67 -10.38 6.71
N GLY A 105 -21.08 -9.38 6.03
CA GLY A 105 -21.37 -9.03 4.63
C GLY A 105 -22.63 -8.19 4.47
#